data_AF-A0A353BKU9-F1
#
_entry.id   AF-A0A353BKU9-F1
#
_cell.length_a   1.000
_cell.length_b   1.000
_cell.length_c   1.000
_cell.angle_alpha   90.00
_cell.angle_beta   90.00
_cell.angle_gamma   90.00
#
_symmetry.space_group_name_H-M   'P 1'
#
loop_
_entity.id
_entity.type
_entity.pdbx_description
1 polymer ?
#
loop_
_entity_poly.entity_id
_entity_poly.type
_entity_poly.pdbx_seq_one_letter_code
_entity_poly.pdbx_strand_id
1 'polypeptide(L)' 'MIKLAHPDISEREIRAVTGVLRSGTLSLGPQATAFERLFARKVGRKHAIALNSGTSALHLIVKALGLGPGDEVITAPY' A
#
# COMPACT_ATOMS: atom_id res chain seq x y z
N MET A 1 -20.78 23.50 2.28
CA MET A 1 -20.09 23.00 1.08
C MET A 1 -19.84 21.51 1.29
N ILE A 2 -20.37 20.62 0.45
CA ILE A 2 -20.16 19.17 0.54
C ILE A 2 -18.87 18.81 -0.20
N LYS A 3 -18.00 18.00 0.41
CA LYS A 3 -16.75 17.54 -0.20
C LYS A 3 -16.99 16.25 -0.99
N LEU A 4 -16.34 16.12 -2.15
CA LEU A 4 -16.37 14.88 -2.96
C LEU A 4 -15.72 13.70 -2.23
N ALA A 5 -14.62 13.96 -1.52
CA ALA A 5 -13.94 12.99 -0.68
C ALA A 5 -13.53 13.65 0.64
N HIS A 6 -13.72 12.94 1.74
CA HIS A 6 -13.26 13.33 3.06
C HIS A 6 -12.66 12.10 3.74
N PRO A 7 -11.35 12.11 4.06
CA PRO A 7 -10.75 11.02 4.81
C PRO A 7 -11.44 10.87 6.18
N ASP A 8 -11.89 9.66 6.49
CA ASP A 8 -12.39 9.32 7.82
C ASP A 8 -11.20 8.99 8.72
N ILE A 9 -10.79 9.97 9.53
CA ILE A 9 -9.64 9.88 10.42
C ILE A 9 -10.14 10.13 11.84
N SER A 10 -10.01 9.13 12.70
CA SER A 10 -10.37 9.22 14.10
C SER A 10 -9.12 9.30 14.99
N GLU A 11 -9.35 9.46 16.29
CA GLU A 11 -8.30 9.38 17.31
C GLU A 11 -7.54 8.04 17.29
N ARG A 12 -8.13 6.98 16.73
CA ARG A 12 -7.45 5.69 16.56
C ARG A 12 -6.25 5.83 15.62
N GLU A 13 -6.43 6.43 14.45
CA GLU A 13 -5.39 6.61 13.45
C GLU A 13 -4.30 7.56 13.97
N ILE A 14 -4.71 8.65 14.65
CA ILE A 14 -3.78 9.62 15.26
C ILE A 14 -2.89 8.95 16.31
N ARG A 15 -3.46 8.12 17.18
CA ARG A 15 -2.68 7.36 18.18
C ARG A 15 -1.72 6.37 17.53
N ALA A 16 -2.11 5.70 16.45
CA ALA A 16 -1.24 4.78 15.74
C ALA A 16 -0.01 5.50 15.16
N VAL A 17 -0.22 6.66 14.50
CA VAL A 17 0.87 7.47 13.94
C VAL A 17 1.76 8.04 15.03
N THR A 18 1.19 8.64 16.08
CA THR A 18 1.98 9.21 17.18
C THR A 18 2.75 8.15 17.96
N GLY A 19 2.24 6.92 18.05
CA GLY A 19 2.98 5.77 18.57
C GLY A 19 4.25 5.48 17.77
N VAL A 20 4.18 5.51 16.44
CA VAL A 20 5.36 5.37 15.57
C VAL A 20 6.32 6.53 15.75
N LEU A 21 5.82 7.77 15.78
CA LEU A 21 6.66 8.97 16.00
C LEU A 21 7.45 8.89 17.31
N ARG A 22 6.80 8.44 18.40
CA ARG A 22 7.44 8.28 19.72
C ARG A 22 8.41 7.09 19.78
N SER A 23 8.26 6.10 18.90
CA SER A 23 9.14 4.92 18.88
C SER A 23 10.55 5.19 18.33
N GLY A 24 10.74 6.33 17.64
CA GLY A 24 12.00 6.66 16.96
C GLY A 24 12.27 5.88 15.66
N THR A 25 11.44 4.88 15.31
CA THR A 25 11.59 4.10 14.08
C THR A 25 10.54 4.50 13.05
N LEU A 26 10.90 5.42 12.15
CA LEU A 26 9.95 6.01 11.19
C LEU A 26 9.85 5.25 9.86
N SER A 27 10.87 4.50 9.48
CA SER A 27 10.93 3.76 8.22
C SER A 27 11.31 2.32 8.47
N LEU A 28 10.76 1.41 7.64
CA LEU A 28 11.00 -0.04 7.71
C LEU A 28 10.77 -0.64 9.11
N GLY A 29 9.90 -0.03 9.90
CA GLY A 29 9.51 -0.49 11.22
C GLY A 29 8.51 -1.65 11.18
N PRO A 30 8.18 -2.22 12.35
CA PRO A 30 7.33 -3.42 12.45
C PRO A 30 5.90 -3.23 11.94
N GLN A 31 5.43 -1.98 11.83
CA GLN A 31 4.08 -1.66 11.36
C GLN A 31 3.85 -2.05 9.90
N ALA A 32 4.87 -1.91 9.04
CA ALA A 32 4.76 -2.29 7.62
C ALA A 32 4.57 -3.81 7.49
N THR A 33 5.42 -4.59 8.17
CA THR A 33 5.31 -6.06 8.20
C THR A 33 3.99 -6.54 8.82
N ALA A 34 3.52 -5.87 9.88
CA ALA A 34 2.22 -6.18 10.48
C ALA A 34 1.07 -5.92 9.48
N PHE A 35 1.11 -4.79 8.77
CA PHE A 35 0.14 -4.44 7.73
C PHE A 35 0.15 -5.48 6.60
N GLU A 36 1.32 -5.87 6.08
CA GLU A 36 1.45 -6.87 5.02
C GLU A 36 0.82 -8.22 5.43
N ARG A 37 1.13 -8.70 6.64
CA ARG A 37 0.56 -9.95 7.16
C ARG A 37 -0.96 -9.87 7.30
N LEU A 38 -1.47 -8.74 7.83
CA LEU A 38 -2.91 -8.51 7.98
C LEU A 38 -3.61 -8.45 6.61
N PHE A 39 -3.02 -7.73 5.66
CA PHE A 39 -3.58 -7.55 4.33
C PHE A 39 -3.58 -8.86 3.54
N ALA A 40 -2.47 -9.61 3.56
CA ALA A 40 -2.39 -10.93 2.93
C ALA A 40 -3.51 -11.87 3.41
N ARG A 41 -3.74 -11.92 4.74
CA ARG A 41 -4.87 -12.67 5.31
C ARG A 41 -6.22 -12.13 4.85
N LYS A 42 -6.41 -10.81 4.88
CA LYS A 42 -7.67 -10.15 4.49
C LYS A 42 -8.08 -10.48 3.05
N VAL A 43 -7.12 -10.53 2.11
CA VAL A 43 -7.38 -10.84 0.70
C VAL A 43 -7.22 -12.33 0.35
N GLY A 44 -6.96 -13.19 1.34
CA GLY A 44 -6.80 -14.63 1.15
C GLY A 44 -5.59 -15.01 0.28
N ARG A 45 -4.48 -14.28 0.36
CA ARG A 45 -3.22 -14.55 -0.36
C ARG A 45 -2.10 -14.93 0.61
N LYS A 46 -1.08 -15.63 0.11
CA LYS A 46 0.09 -16.05 0.90
C LYS A 46 0.98 -14.86 1.29
N HIS A 47 1.10 -13.86 0.42
CA HIS A 47 1.99 -12.71 0.58
C HIS A 47 1.26 -11.42 0.21
N ALA A 48 1.70 -10.32 0.84
CA ALA A 48 1.39 -8.94 0.44
C ALA A 48 2.65 -8.11 0.65
N ILE A 49 2.84 -7.07 -0.18
CA ILE A 49 4.00 -6.17 -0.13
C ILE A 49 3.47 -4.74 -0.05
N ALA A 50 3.82 -4.01 1.00
CA ALA A 50 3.42 -2.62 1.19
C ALA A 50 4.33 -1.69 0.38
N LEU A 51 3.71 -0.79 -0.39
CA LEU A 51 4.41 0.20 -1.21
C LEU A 51 3.79 1.58 -1.00
N ASN A 52 4.51 2.64 -1.40
CA ASN A 52 4.09 4.02 -1.19
C ASN A 52 2.88 4.46 -2.04
N SER A 53 2.52 3.70 -3.09
CA SER A 53 1.40 3.99 -3.98
C SER A 53 1.00 2.77 -4.80
N GLY A 54 -0.21 2.80 -5.37
CA GLY A 54 -0.67 1.81 -6.36
C GLY A 54 0.15 1.83 -7.64
N THR A 55 0.61 3.01 -8.09
CA THR A 55 1.48 3.15 -9.26
C THR A 55 2.80 2.42 -9.08
N SER A 56 3.46 2.57 -7.91
CA SER A 56 4.68 1.83 -7.60
C SER A 56 4.46 0.32 -7.57
N ALA A 57 3.28 -0.12 -7.09
CA ALA A 57 2.90 -1.54 -7.11
C ALA A 57 2.81 -2.09 -8.53
N LEU A 58 2.09 -1.40 -9.42
CA LEU A 58 1.98 -1.80 -10.82
C LEU A 58 3.34 -1.74 -11.52
N HIS A 59 4.15 -0.71 -11.27
CA HIS A 59 5.48 -0.60 -11.83
C HIS A 59 6.40 -1.76 -11.40
N LEU A 60 6.35 -2.16 -10.12
CA LEU A 60 7.09 -3.31 -9.62
C LEU A 60 6.61 -4.61 -10.28
N ILE A 61 5.29 -4.78 -10.46
CA ILE A 61 4.71 -5.96 -11.13
C ILE A 61 5.19 -6.04 -12.58
N VAL A 62 5.12 -4.94 -13.33
CA VAL A 62 5.61 -4.87 -14.73
C VAL A 62 7.06 -5.30 -14.82
N LYS A 63 7.92 -4.80 -13.91
CA LYS A 63 9.33 -5.20 -13.84
C LYS A 63 9.52 -6.67 -13.45
N ALA A 64 8.76 -7.16 -12.47
CA ALA A 64 8.86 -8.54 -12.00
C ALA A 64 8.40 -9.56 -13.05
N LEU A 65 7.44 -9.19 -13.90
CA LEU A 65 6.98 -9.99 -15.04
C LEU A 65 7.95 -9.96 -16.23
N GLY A 66 8.93 -9.04 -16.23
CA GLY A 66 9.93 -8.93 -17.29
C GLY A 66 9.40 -8.35 -18.59
N LEU A 67 8.31 -7.56 -18.53
CA LEU A 67 7.70 -6.96 -19.73
C LEU A 67 8.66 -6.01 -20.44
N GLY A 68 8.69 -6.08 -21.77
CA GLY A 68 9.59 -5.32 -22.63
C GLY A 68 8.96 -4.85 -23.95
N PRO A 69 9.78 -4.26 -24.84
CA PRO A 69 9.31 -3.81 -26.14
C PRO A 69 8.69 -4.95 -26.95
N GLY A 70 7.47 -4.75 -27.45
CA GLY A 70 6.72 -5.75 -28.21
C GLY A 70 5.70 -6.53 -27.39
N ASP A 71 5.75 -6.46 -26.05
CA ASP A 71 4.72 -7.05 -25.19
C ASP A 71 3.45 -6.19 -25.15
N GLU A 72 2.30 -6.84 -25.07
CA GLU A 72 0.99 -6.20 -24.95
C GLU A 72 0.41 -6.37 -23.55
N VAL A 73 -0.19 -5.30 -23.02
CA VAL A 73 -0.90 -5.29 -21.74
C VAL A 73 -2.30 -4.72 -21.95
N ILE A 74 -3.32 -5.58 -21.77
CA ILE A 74 -4.72 -5.18 -21.91
C ILE A 74 -5.18 -4.42 -20.66
N THR A 75 -5.84 -3.28 -20.85
CA THR A 75 -6.38 -2.43 -19.78
C THR A 75 -7.73 -1.84 -20.16
N ALA A 76 -8.47 -1.34 -19.17
CA ALA A 76 -9.65 -0.51 -19.42
C ALA A 76 -9.24 0.84 -20.07
N PRO A 77 -10.09 1.41 -20.94
CA PRO A 77 -9.74 2.62 -21.70
C PRO A 77 -9.82 3.92 -20.88
N TYR A 78 -10.52 3.93 -19.73
CA TYR A 78 -10.71 5.08 -18.83
C TYR A 78 -10.88 4.62 -17.39
#